data_AF-A0A3M0ZJT6-F1
#
_entry.id   AF-A0A3M0ZJT6-F1
#
_cell.length_a   1.000
_cell.length_b   1.000
_cell.length_c   1.000
_cell.angle_alpha   90.00
_cell.angle_beta   90.00
_cell.angle_gamma   90.00
#
_symmetry.space_group_name_H-M   'P 1'
#
loop_
_entity.id
_entity.type
_entity.pdbx_description
1 polymer ?
#
loop_
_entity_poly.entity_id
_entity_poly.type
_entity_poly.pdbx_seq_one_letter_code
_entity_poly.pdbx_strand_id
1 'polypeptide(L)'
;MENREMVATGQPNRRAVAFAFALILALGLPFSASPALAVCGDGILDAGEACDLGSNNGAPGFCCDASCQLVPAGTVCRAAAGVCDVAETCDGVSPTCPADAFAPSTTECRPAAGACDVAEFCTGSSASCPADVVLSAGTVCRAAAGLCDVAETCDGVSPTCPTDTFVAAGTVCRAAADVCDVAETCTGTSPNCPADAFAPSTTECRPAAGACDVAETCDGTNPSCPADQVAPAGTVCRAAAGACDVAEFCTGSSASCPADVVLSAGTVCRAAAGLCDVAETCDGVSPTCPTDT
;
A
#
# COMPACT_ATOMS: atom_id res chain seq x y z
N MET A 1 -8.05 -22.45 -51.74
CA MET A 1 -6.89 -22.54 -52.65
C MET A 1 -6.31 -23.92 -52.49
N GLU A 2 -6.84 -24.85 -53.28
CA GLU A 2 -6.20 -26.12 -53.61
C GLU A 2 -4.78 -25.86 -54.14
N ASN A 3 -3.84 -26.74 -53.81
CA ASN A 3 -3.29 -27.54 -54.89
C ASN A 3 -2.72 -28.88 -54.41
N ARG A 4 -3.20 -29.91 -55.10
CA ARG A 4 -2.87 -31.33 -55.07
C ARG A 4 -1.86 -31.66 -56.17
N GLU A 5 -1.02 -32.65 -55.88
CA GLU A 5 -0.59 -33.79 -56.72
C GLU A 5 0.26 -33.60 -58.00
N MET A 6 1.30 -34.45 -58.12
CA MET A 6 1.58 -35.45 -59.20
C MET A 6 3.01 -36.01 -58.93
N VAL A 7 3.30 -37.25 -58.55
CA VAL A 7 3.01 -38.62 -59.05
C VAL A 7 3.75 -39.03 -60.34
N ALA A 8 4.63 -40.03 -60.16
CA ALA A 8 5.11 -41.10 -61.07
C ALA A 8 6.06 -40.71 -62.23
N THR A 9 7.07 -41.50 -62.63
CA THR A 9 7.12 -42.92 -63.02
C THR A 9 8.63 -43.29 -63.15
N GLY A 10 9.10 -44.51 -62.84
CA GLY A 10 9.06 -45.66 -63.75
C GLY A 10 10.44 -45.97 -64.37
N GLN A 11 11.08 -47.04 -63.91
CA GLN A 11 12.27 -47.69 -64.48
C GLN A 11 11.98 -48.24 -65.91
N PRO A 12 12.99 -48.48 -66.78
CA PRO A 12 13.27 -49.88 -67.10
C PRO A 12 14.75 -50.23 -67.40
N ASN A 13 14.97 -51.54 -67.48
CA ASN A 13 16.22 -52.31 -67.52
C ASN A 13 16.93 -52.40 -68.89
N ARG A 14 18.27 -52.54 -68.80
CA ARG A 14 19.21 -53.42 -69.55
C ARG A 14 19.31 -53.31 -71.09
N ARG A 15 20.54 -53.11 -71.59
CA ARG A 15 21.28 -54.09 -72.43
C ARG A 15 22.76 -53.68 -72.62
N ALA A 16 23.59 -54.72 -72.72
CA ALA A 16 25.04 -54.73 -72.70
C ALA A 16 25.70 -54.27 -74.02
N VAL A 17 26.90 -53.71 -73.93
CA VAL A 17 27.94 -53.77 -74.97
C VAL A 17 29.30 -53.99 -74.28
N ALA A 18 29.94 -55.10 -74.60
CA ALA A 18 31.28 -55.48 -74.20
C ALA A 18 32.26 -55.15 -75.33
N PHE A 19 33.46 -54.63 -75.03
CA PHE A 19 34.73 -54.64 -75.79
C PHE A 19 35.67 -53.67 -75.03
N ALA A 20 36.96 -53.86 -74.77
CA ALA A 20 37.93 -54.92 -74.96
C ALA A 20 39.09 -54.67 -73.97
N PHE A 21 39.77 -55.74 -73.56
CA PHE A 21 40.91 -55.76 -72.66
C PHE A 21 42.11 -54.94 -73.17
N ALA A 22 42.67 -54.08 -72.31
CA ALA A 22 44.08 -53.71 -72.34
C ALA A 22 44.67 -53.94 -70.93
N LEU A 23 45.26 -55.11 -70.76
CA LEU A 23 45.97 -55.56 -69.56
C LEU A 23 47.34 -54.86 -69.52
N ILE A 24 47.43 -53.74 -68.80
CA ILE A 24 48.72 -53.19 -68.36
C ILE A 24 48.98 -53.75 -66.97
N LEU A 25 49.80 -54.80 -66.91
CA LEU A 25 50.33 -55.41 -65.70
C LEU A 25 51.36 -54.45 -65.09
N ALA A 26 50.89 -53.38 -64.43
CA ALA A 26 51.72 -52.57 -63.55
C ALA A 26 51.88 -53.36 -62.24
N LEU A 27 53.06 -53.93 -62.06
CA LEU A 27 53.51 -54.57 -60.83
C LEU A 27 53.22 -53.66 -59.63
N GLY A 28 52.21 -54.03 -58.87
CA GLY A 28 51.85 -53.42 -57.60
C GLY A 28 52.99 -53.57 -56.61
N LEU A 29 53.86 -52.57 -56.55
CA LEU A 29 54.53 -52.22 -55.33
C LEU A 29 53.49 -51.48 -54.49
N PRO A 30 53.19 -51.89 -53.25
CA PRO A 30 52.39 -51.05 -52.38
C PRO A 30 53.18 -49.75 -52.27
N PHE A 31 52.59 -48.64 -52.71
CA PHE A 31 53.04 -47.34 -52.23
C PHE A 31 52.77 -47.38 -50.73
N SER A 32 53.73 -47.92 -49.97
CA SER A 32 53.86 -47.67 -48.56
C SER A 32 54.30 -46.21 -48.49
N ALA A 33 53.31 -45.31 -48.57
CA ALA A 33 53.50 -43.98 -48.01
C ALA A 33 54.04 -44.25 -46.60
N SER A 34 55.29 -43.87 -46.34
CA SER A 34 55.80 -43.81 -44.98
C SER A 34 54.73 -43.07 -44.18
N PRO A 35 54.23 -43.61 -43.05
CA PRO A 35 53.34 -42.82 -42.22
C PRO A 35 54.11 -41.54 -41.90
N ALA A 36 53.57 -40.40 -42.32
CA ALA A 36 54.01 -39.14 -41.77
C ALA A 36 53.94 -39.34 -40.24
N LEU A 37 55.05 -39.08 -39.56
CA LEU A 37 55.04 -39.11 -38.09
C LEU A 37 53.93 -38.17 -37.66
N ALA A 38 52.94 -38.67 -36.90
CA ALA A 38 51.92 -37.80 -36.34
C ALA A 38 52.62 -36.73 -35.50
N VAL A 39 52.49 -35.45 -35.88
CA VAL A 39 53.15 -34.34 -35.17
C VAL A 39 52.09 -33.46 -34.55
N CYS A 40 51.79 -33.75 -33.28
CA CYS A 40 50.88 -32.93 -32.52
C CYS A 40 51.35 -31.46 -32.47
N GLY A 41 50.47 -30.55 -32.88
CA GLY A 41 50.69 -29.11 -32.91
C GLY A 41 51.14 -28.57 -34.26
N ASP A 42 51.05 -29.34 -35.35
CA ASP A 42 51.31 -28.85 -36.70
C ASP A 42 50.05 -28.31 -37.41
N GLY A 43 48.87 -28.48 -36.78
CA GLY A 43 47.58 -28.02 -37.28
C GLY A 43 46.95 -28.96 -38.32
N ILE A 44 47.47 -30.16 -38.49
CA ILE A 44 46.94 -31.22 -39.35
C ILE A 44 46.46 -32.35 -38.45
N LEU A 45 45.19 -32.77 -38.61
CA LEU A 45 44.66 -33.89 -37.83
C LEU A 45 45.27 -35.22 -38.32
N ASP A 46 46.22 -35.75 -37.55
CA ASP A 46 46.90 -37.01 -37.85
C ASP A 46 46.26 -38.23 -37.17
N ALA A 47 46.69 -39.43 -37.58
CA ALA A 47 46.21 -40.68 -37.00
C ALA A 47 46.68 -40.84 -35.53
N GLY A 48 45.73 -40.89 -34.60
CA GLY A 48 45.99 -40.97 -33.16
C GLY A 48 45.65 -39.69 -32.40
N GLU A 49 45.34 -38.62 -33.12
CA GLU A 49 44.90 -37.35 -32.57
C GLU A 49 43.37 -37.25 -32.59
N ALA A 50 42.80 -36.59 -31.58
CA ALA A 50 41.39 -36.23 -31.56
C ALA A 50 41.16 -34.78 -32.00
N CYS A 51 42.22 -33.97 -32.02
CA CYS A 51 42.24 -32.58 -32.42
C CYS A 51 43.68 -32.14 -32.72
N ASP A 52 43.86 -31.19 -33.63
CA ASP A 52 45.13 -30.46 -33.75
C ASP A 52 44.84 -29.01 -34.19
N LEU A 53 45.03 -28.06 -33.29
CA LEU A 53 44.85 -26.63 -33.50
C LEU A 53 46.19 -25.88 -33.59
N GLY A 54 47.28 -26.60 -33.86
CA GLY A 54 48.61 -26.06 -33.93
C GLY A 54 49.08 -25.51 -32.58
N SER A 55 49.54 -24.25 -32.58
CA SER A 55 49.98 -23.56 -31.36
C SER A 55 48.87 -23.30 -30.32
N ASN A 56 47.59 -23.53 -30.67
CA ASN A 56 46.47 -23.35 -29.75
C ASN A 56 46.20 -24.60 -28.89
N ASN A 57 46.91 -25.71 -29.11
CA ASN A 57 46.81 -26.89 -28.26
C ASN A 57 47.23 -26.55 -26.83
N GLY A 58 46.34 -26.80 -25.87
CA GLY A 58 46.51 -26.45 -24.45
C GLY A 58 46.36 -24.95 -24.14
N ALA A 59 46.01 -24.11 -25.11
CA ALA A 59 45.80 -22.68 -24.87
C ALA A 59 44.42 -22.40 -24.22
N PRO A 60 44.28 -21.36 -23.38
CA PRO A 60 42.99 -20.94 -22.85
C PRO A 60 41.98 -20.63 -23.96
N GLY A 61 40.70 -20.97 -23.76
CA GLY A 61 39.67 -20.81 -24.79
C GLY A 61 39.62 -21.93 -25.82
N PHE A 62 40.39 -23.00 -25.66
CA PHE A 62 40.37 -24.18 -26.52
C PHE A 62 40.12 -25.46 -25.72
N CYS A 63 39.59 -26.47 -26.41
CA CYS A 63 39.22 -27.78 -25.88
C CYS A 63 40.14 -28.90 -26.40
N CYS A 64 41.25 -28.52 -27.04
CA CYS A 64 42.33 -29.44 -27.42
C CYS A 64 43.47 -29.31 -26.42
N ASP A 65 43.90 -30.40 -25.81
CA ASP A 65 45.04 -30.40 -24.89
C ASP A 65 46.39 -30.40 -25.62
N ALA A 66 47.48 -30.23 -24.88
CA ALA A 66 48.84 -30.20 -25.43
C ALA A 66 49.31 -31.55 -26.03
N SER A 67 48.52 -32.62 -25.90
CA SER A 67 48.76 -33.95 -26.45
C SER A 67 47.83 -34.28 -27.63
N CYS A 68 47.16 -33.27 -28.20
CA CYS A 68 46.24 -33.41 -29.34
C CYS A 68 45.04 -34.31 -29.04
N GLN A 69 44.62 -34.32 -27.77
CA GLN A 69 43.41 -34.99 -27.33
C GLN A 69 42.35 -33.97 -26.91
N LEU A 70 41.08 -34.33 -27.12
CA LEU A 70 39.97 -33.53 -26.65
C LEU A 70 39.93 -33.58 -25.12
N VAL A 71 39.84 -32.41 -24.50
CA VAL A 71 39.64 -32.34 -23.05
C VAL A 71 38.26 -32.93 -22.68
N PRO A 72 38.10 -33.51 -21.48
CA PRO A 72 36.83 -34.13 -21.08
C PRO A 72 35.65 -33.16 -21.08
N ALA A 73 34.45 -33.69 -21.36
CA ALA A 73 33.22 -32.94 -21.27
C ALA A 73 33.03 -32.32 -19.88
N GLY A 74 32.57 -31.07 -19.82
CA GLY A 74 32.42 -30.30 -18.58
C GLY A 74 33.68 -29.53 -18.15
N THR A 75 34.81 -29.68 -18.84
CA THR A 75 36.00 -28.86 -18.57
C THR A 75 35.74 -27.41 -18.96
N VAL A 76 35.87 -26.48 -18.02
CA VAL A 76 35.69 -25.04 -18.29
C VAL A 76 36.81 -24.54 -19.20
N CYS A 77 36.45 -24.10 -20.40
CA CYS A 77 37.39 -23.54 -21.38
C CYS A 77 37.40 -22.01 -21.39
N ARG A 78 36.32 -21.39 -20.90
CA ARG A 78 36.26 -19.96 -20.56
C ARG A 78 35.45 -19.79 -19.27
N ALA A 79 36.03 -19.09 -18.30
CA ALA A 79 35.33 -18.76 -17.06
C ALA A 79 34.36 -17.59 -17.30
N ALA A 80 33.27 -17.57 -16.52
CA ALA A 80 32.36 -16.42 -16.48
C ALA A 80 33.09 -15.15 -16.04
N ALA A 81 32.92 -14.06 -16.79
CA ALA A 81 33.51 -12.75 -16.56
C ALA A 81 32.65 -11.83 -15.66
N GLY A 82 31.42 -12.24 -15.33
CA GLY A 82 30.52 -11.49 -14.47
C GLY A 82 29.27 -12.27 -14.06
N VAL A 83 28.40 -11.65 -13.27
CA VAL A 83 27.19 -12.28 -12.72
C VAL A 83 26.15 -12.65 -13.78
N CYS A 84 26.23 -12.05 -14.96
CA CYS A 84 25.35 -12.32 -16.10
C CYS A 84 26.04 -13.15 -17.20
N ASP A 85 27.16 -13.78 -16.87
CA ASP A 85 27.96 -14.54 -17.81
C ASP A 85 27.93 -16.04 -17.47
N VAL A 86 27.88 -16.89 -18.49
CA VAL A 86 27.86 -18.35 -18.31
C VAL A 86 29.22 -18.89 -18.70
N ALA A 87 29.89 -19.61 -17.80
CA ALA A 87 31.14 -20.27 -18.15
C ALA A 87 30.91 -21.35 -19.23
N GLU A 88 31.69 -21.31 -20.31
CA GLU A 88 31.64 -22.34 -21.34
C GLU A 88 32.47 -23.53 -20.94
N THR A 89 31.90 -24.69 -21.24
CA THR A 89 32.52 -25.97 -21.00
C THR A 89 32.67 -26.71 -22.31
N CYS A 90 33.78 -27.42 -22.44
CA CYS A 90 33.99 -28.34 -23.55
C CYS A 90 32.91 -29.43 -23.50
N ASP A 91 32.40 -29.81 -24.66
CA ASP A 91 31.43 -30.90 -24.81
C ASP A 91 32.10 -32.28 -24.89
N GLY A 92 33.43 -32.32 -24.93
CA GLY A 92 34.24 -33.52 -25.12
C GLY A 92 34.25 -34.02 -26.57
N VAL A 93 33.78 -33.22 -27.52
CA VAL A 93 33.66 -33.57 -28.94
C VAL A 93 34.29 -32.51 -29.85
N SER A 94 34.10 -31.23 -29.55
CA SER A 94 34.66 -30.09 -30.29
C SER A 94 36.03 -29.69 -29.75
N PRO A 95 37.03 -29.40 -30.63
CA PRO A 95 38.34 -28.91 -30.21
C PRO A 95 38.36 -27.43 -29.83
N THR A 96 37.33 -26.67 -30.21
CA THR A 96 37.17 -25.26 -29.86
C THR A 96 36.15 -25.11 -28.74
N CYS A 97 36.39 -24.14 -27.85
CA CYS A 97 35.41 -23.74 -26.85
C CYS A 97 34.14 -23.22 -27.53
N PRO A 98 32.94 -23.48 -26.98
CA PRO A 98 31.71 -22.89 -27.47
C PRO A 98 31.75 -21.36 -27.55
N ALA A 99 30.85 -20.78 -28.33
CA ALA A 99 30.69 -19.34 -28.39
C ALA A 99 30.24 -18.78 -27.03
N ASP A 100 30.69 -17.55 -26.74
CA ASP A 100 30.37 -16.82 -25.52
C ASP A 100 28.84 -16.74 -25.29
N ALA A 101 28.39 -17.18 -24.12
CA ALA A 101 26.99 -17.27 -23.75
C ALA A 101 26.69 -16.47 -22.48
N PHE A 102 25.69 -15.59 -22.57
CA PHE A 102 25.22 -14.80 -21.44
C PHE A 102 24.00 -15.43 -20.78
N ALA A 103 23.84 -15.16 -19.48
CA ALA A 103 22.64 -15.52 -18.73
C ALA A 103 21.41 -14.85 -19.37
N PRO A 104 20.25 -15.54 -19.43
CA PRO A 104 19.05 -15.03 -20.10
C PRO A 104 18.54 -13.75 -19.43
N SER A 105 17.72 -12.99 -20.15
CA SER A 105 17.20 -11.71 -19.66
C SER A 105 16.22 -11.80 -18.49
N THR A 106 15.94 -13.02 -18.03
CA THR A 106 15.10 -13.31 -16.86
C THR A 106 15.93 -13.63 -15.62
N THR A 107 17.26 -13.68 -15.74
CA THR A 107 18.16 -13.90 -14.60
C THR A 107 18.30 -12.60 -13.82
N GLU A 108 17.77 -12.56 -12.61
CA GLU A 108 17.98 -11.46 -11.67
C GLU A 108 19.46 -11.44 -11.26
N CYS A 109 20.13 -10.32 -11.48
CA CYS A 109 21.54 -10.13 -11.16
C CYS A 109 21.76 -9.17 -9.99
N ARG A 110 20.76 -8.35 -9.66
CA ARG A 110 20.71 -7.58 -8.42
C ARG A 110 19.28 -7.53 -7.87
N PRO A 111 19.05 -7.99 -6.63
CA PRO A 111 17.77 -7.82 -5.98
C PRO A 111 17.53 -6.38 -5.57
N ALA A 112 16.26 -5.98 -5.52
CA ALA A 112 15.86 -4.71 -4.95
C ALA A 112 16.23 -4.65 -3.45
N ALA A 113 16.92 -3.59 -3.04
CA ALA A 113 17.36 -3.34 -1.68
C ALA A 113 16.27 -2.72 -0.78
N GLY A 114 15.13 -2.31 -1.35
CA GLY A 114 14.00 -1.78 -0.59
C GLY A 114 12.80 -1.47 -1.48
N ALA A 115 11.74 -0.92 -0.86
CA ALA A 115 10.48 -0.61 -1.55
C ALA A 115 10.60 0.51 -2.61
N CYS A 116 11.71 1.25 -2.62
CA CYS A 116 12.00 2.30 -3.60
C CYS A 116 13.06 1.89 -4.62
N ASP A 117 13.36 0.59 -4.71
CA ASP A 117 14.40 0.06 -5.57
C ASP A 117 13.85 -0.90 -6.63
N VAL A 118 14.51 -1.00 -7.77
CA VAL A 118 14.14 -1.89 -8.87
C VAL A 118 15.15 -3.01 -8.96
N ALA A 119 14.70 -4.27 -9.01
CA ALA A 119 15.62 -5.37 -9.27
C ALA A 119 16.11 -5.33 -10.73
N GLU A 120 17.41 -5.51 -10.96
CA GLU A 120 17.96 -5.63 -12.31
C GLU A 120 18.13 -7.07 -12.72
N PHE A 121 17.85 -7.27 -14.00
CA PHE A 121 17.97 -8.54 -14.68
C PHE A 121 19.06 -8.42 -15.73
N CYS A 122 19.75 -9.53 -15.99
CA CYS A 122 20.70 -9.63 -17.08
C CYS A 122 20.05 -9.21 -18.40
N THR A 123 20.86 -8.81 -19.38
CA THR A 123 20.33 -8.37 -20.68
C THR A 123 20.24 -9.51 -21.70
N GLY A 124 20.77 -10.70 -21.39
CA GLY A 124 21.01 -11.77 -22.38
C GLY A 124 22.15 -11.47 -23.36
N SER A 125 22.89 -10.38 -23.17
CA SER A 125 23.88 -9.87 -24.13
C SER A 125 25.11 -9.22 -23.48
N SER A 126 25.22 -9.26 -22.16
CA SER A 126 26.29 -8.65 -21.38
C SER A 126 26.65 -9.52 -20.19
N ALA A 127 27.95 -9.65 -19.91
CA ALA A 127 28.47 -10.32 -18.71
C ALA A 127 28.20 -9.55 -17.41
N SER A 128 28.03 -8.22 -17.50
CA SER A 128 27.73 -7.36 -16.36
C SER A 128 26.23 -7.14 -16.20
N CYS A 129 25.80 -7.07 -14.93
CA CYS A 129 24.46 -6.59 -14.58
C CYS A 129 24.29 -5.13 -15.04
N PRO A 130 23.09 -4.70 -15.47
CA PRO A 130 22.80 -3.31 -15.73
C PRO A 130 23.12 -2.39 -14.53
N ALA A 131 23.24 -1.10 -14.80
CA ALA A 131 23.41 -0.11 -13.74
C ALA A 131 22.19 -0.12 -12.81
N ASP A 132 22.45 0.06 -11.51
CA ASP A 132 21.45 0.18 -10.45
C ASP A 132 20.52 1.37 -10.71
N VAL A 133 19.21 1.13 -10.67
CA VAL A 133 18.16 2.13 -10.82
C VAL A 133 17.14 2.04 -9.69
N VAL A 134 16.91 3.17 -9.03
CA VAL A 134 15.82 3.32 -8.05
C VAL A 134 14.52 3.77 -8.72
N LEU A 135 13.39 3.54 -8.05
CA LEU A 135 12.09 4.06 -8.48
C LEU A 135 12.10 5.59 -8.54
N SER A 136 11.31 6.16 -9.46
CA SER A 136 11.21 7.60 -9.63
C SER A 136 10.70 8.33 -8.39
N ALA A 137 11.11 9.59 -8.22
CA ALA A 137 10.57 10.46 -7.20
C ALA A 137 9.03 10.56 -7.30
N GLY A 138 8.35 10.46 -6.16
CA GLY A 138 6.89 10.50 -6.08
C GLY A 138 6.19 9.14 -6.21
N THR A 139 6.92 8.04 -6.50
CA THR A 139 6.34 6.69 -6.45
C THR A 139 5.98 6.35 -5.00
N VAL A 140 4.70 6.05 -4.74
CA VAL A 140 4.23 5.65 -3.40
C VAL A 140 4.83 4.30 -3.02
N CYS A 141 5.60 4.28 -1.93
CA CYS A 141 6.25 3.08 -1.40
C CYS A 141 5.58 2.55 -0.13
N ARG A 142 4.82 3.39 0.57
CA ARG A 142 3.87 2.99 1.61
C ARG A 142 2.61 3.84 1.46
N ALA A 143 1.45 3.19 1.36
CA ALA A 143 0.17 3.88 1.36
C ALA A 143 -0.18 4.36 2.78
N ALA A 144 -0.94 5.44 2.88
CA ALA A 144 -1.51 5.88 4.15
C ALA A 144 -2.42 4.78 4.74
N ALA A 145 -2.21 4.43 6.01
CA ALA A 145 -2.96 3.41 6.73
C ALA A 145 -4.27 3.93 7.36
N GLY A 146 -4.47 5.26 7.42
CA GLY A 146 -5.67 5.88 7.99
C GLY A 146 -5.75 7.37 7.70
N LEU A 147 -6.80 8.03 8.23
CA LEU A 147 -7.07 9.45 7.99
C LEU A 147 -6.01 10.40 8.55
N CYS A 148 -5.23 9.93 9.53
CA CYS A 148 -4.16 10.70 10.17
C CYS A 148 -2.77 10.26 9.71
N ASP A 149 -2.70 9.53 8.61
CA ASP A 149 -1.46 9.00 8.04
C ASP A 149 -1.14 9.66 6.70
N VAL A 150 0.15 9.84 6.39
CA VAL A 150 0.61 10.37 5.11
C VAL A 150 1.25 9.24 4.33
N ALA A 151 0.92 9.10 3.05
CA ALA A 151 1.59 8.12 2.20
C ALA A 151 3.05 8.55 1.93
N GLU A 152 4.01 7.65 2.13
CA GLU A 152 5.40 7.88 1.80
C GLU A 152 5.67 7.62 0.33
N THR A 153 6.49 8.48 -0.21
CA THR A 153 6.92 8.43 -1.60
C THR A 153 8.43 8.34 -1.67
N CYS A 154 8.92 7.62 -2.67
CA CYS A 154 10.32 7.57 -3.01
C CYS A 154 10.81 8.98 -3.37
N ASP A 155 12.04 9.30 -3.00
CA ASP A 155 12.71 10.56 -3.34
C ASP A 155 13.43 10.51 -4.71
N GLY A 156 13.48 9.33 -5.34
CA GLY A 156 14.20 9.11 -6.59
C GLY A 156 15.70 8.89 -6.41
N VAL A 157 16.17 8.68 -5.18
CA VAL A 157 17.59 8.53 -4.84
C VAL A 157 17.82 7.35 -3.89
N SER A 158 17.03 7.26 -2.83
CA SER A 158 17.12 6.21 -1.80
C SER A 158 16.40 4.94 -2.23
N PRO A 159 16.99 3.74 -2.05
CA PRO A 159 16.33 2.46 -2.31
C PRO A 159 15.27 2.11 -1.25
N THR A 160 15.32 2.77 -0.09
CA THR A 160 14.37 2.56 1.00
C THR A 160 13.31 3.66 1.02
N CYS A 161 12.07 3.26 1.32
CA CYS A 161 10.99 4.20 1.62
C CYS A 161 11.37 5.06 2.83
N PRO A 162 11.03 6.36 2.86
CA PRO A 162 11.28 7.19 4.03
C PRO A 162 10.51 6.66 5.25
N THR A 163 10.91 7.12 6.43
CA THR A 163 10.25 6.73 7.70
C THR A 163 8.81 7.21 7.71
N ASP A 164 7.95 6.42 8.38
CA ASP A 164 6.53 6.72 8.55
C ASP A 164 6.30 8.12 9.15
N THR A 165 5.44 8.91 8.49
CA THR A 165 5.06 10.26 8.91
C THR A 165 3.55 10.39 9.04
N PHE A 166 3.12 10.97 10.15
CA PHE A 166 1.70 11.20 10.41
C PHE A 166 1.28 12.63 10.08
N VAL A 167 0.00 12.80 9.81
CA VAL A 167 -0.63 14.12 9.69
C VAL A 167 -0.39 14.90 10.99
N ALA A 168 -0.08 16.19 10.88
CA ALA A 168 0.28 17.03 12.02
C ALA A 168 -0.76 17.00 13.14
N ALA A 169 -0.28 16.99 14.40
CA ALA A 169 -1.11 17.02 15.58
C ALA A 169 -2.08 18.22 15.56
N GLY A 170 -3.34 17.99 15.92
CA GLY A 170 -4.39 19.02 15.90
C GLY A 170 -5.13 19.16 14.56
N THR A 171 -4.71 18.46 13.50
CA THR A 171 -5.48 18.42 12.24
C THR A 171 -6.78 17.66 12.45
N VAL A 172 -7.93 18.28 12.17
CA VAL A 172 -9.25 17.65 12.33
C VAL A 172 -9.38 16.48 11.34
N CYS A 173 -9.60 15.27 11.87
CA CYS A 173 -9.80 14.06 11.08
C CYS A 173 -11.26 13.59 11.06
N ARG A 174 -12.07 14.06 12.02
CA ARG A 174 -13.52 13.94 12.02
C ARG A 174 -14.10 15.20 12.65
N ALA A 175 -14.99 15.86 11.94
CA ALA A 175 -15.68 17.05 12.44
C ALA A 175 -16.76 16.65 13.45
N ALA A 176 -17.07 17.54 14.39
CA ALA A 176 -18.22 17.39 15.26
C ALA A 176 -19.52 17.32 14.43
N ALA A 177 -20.37 16.34 14.72
CA ALA A 177 -21.65 16.15 14.06
C ALA A 177 -22.72 17.14 14.55
N ASP A 178 -22.69 17.52 15.83
CA ASP A 178 -23.65 18.44 16.46
C ASP A 178 -23.07 19.05 17.76
N VAL A 179 -23.82 19.87 18.50
CA VAL A 179 -23.37 20.71 19.63
C VAL A 179 -22.74 19.94 20.80
N CYS A 180 -23.13 18.67 21.01
CA CYS A 180 -22.57 17.81 22.05
C CYS A 180 -21.49 16.85 21.54
N ASP A 181 -21.11 16.97 20.27
CA ASP A 181 -20.03 16.19 19.67
C ASP A 181 -18.70 16.98 19.69
N VAL A 182 -17.58 16.28 19.92
CA VAL A 182 -16.25 16.89 19.92
C VAL A 182 -15.52 16.47 18.65
N ALA A 183 -15.06 17.43 17.86
CA ALA A 183 -14.24 17.12 16.69
C ALA A 183 -12.96 16.37 17.10
N GLU A 184 -12.64 15.28 16.42
CA GLU A 184 -11.39 14.57 16.66
C GLU A 184 -10.29 15.14 15.81
N THR A 185 -9.12 15.20 16.43
CA THR A 185 -7.90 15.67 15.78
C THR A 185 -6.86 14.58 15.79
N CYS A 186 -6.06 14.53 14.73
CA CYS A 186 -4.89 13.68 14.65
C CYS A 186 -3.95 13.98 15.81
N THR A 187 -3.34 12.94 16.37
CA THR A 187 -2.40 13.07 17.49
C THR A 187 -0.99 13.44 17.01
N GLY A 188 -0.71 13.32 15.71
CA GLY A 188 0.64 13.40 15.14
C GLY A 188 1.50 12.15 15.38
N THR A 189 0.92 11.08 15.93
CA THR A 189 1.65 9.87 16.34
C THR A 189 0.92 8.56 15.99
N SER A 190 -0.28 8.65 15.44
CA SER A 190 -1.15 7.52 15.11
C SER A 190 -1.72 7.71 13.71
N PRO A 191 -1.81 6.64 12.91
CA PRO A 191 -2.43 6.70 11.57
C PRO A 191 -3.96 6.85 11.64
N ASN A 192 -4.56 6.48 12.77
CA ASN A 192 -6.00 6.50 12.96
C ASN A 192 -6.44 7.80 13.64
N CYS A 193 -7.60 8.30 13.22
CA CYS A 193 -8.35 9.29 13.99
C CYS A 193 -8.73 8.68 15.35
N PRO A 194 -8.65 9.43 16.47
CA PRO A 194 -9.11 8.95 17.77
C PRO A 194 -10.57 8.48 17.75
N ALA A 195 -10.96 7.75 18.79
CA ALA A 195 -12.35 7.33 18.95
C ALA A 195 -13.26 8.54 19.19
N ASP A 196 -14.51 8.41 18.74
CA ASP A 196 -15.57 9.41 18.86
C ASP A 196 -15.72 9.90 20.30
N ALA A 197 -15.57 11.20 20.51
CA ALA A 197 -15.62 11.84 21.81
C ALA A 197 -16.81 12.79 21.90
N PHE A 198 -17.56 12.71 23.00
CA PHE A 198 -18.70 13.60 23.26
C PHE A 198 -18.35 14.60 24.35
N ALA A 199 -18.99 15.78 24.28
CA ALA A 199 -18.87 16.80 25.29
C ALA A 199 -19.35 16.26 26.64
N PRO A 200 -18.68 16.59 27.76
CA PRO A 200 -19.01 16.03 29.07
C PRO A 200 -20.43 16.40 29.48
N SER A 201 -21.01 15.62 30.39
CA SER A 201 -22.40 15.78 30.83
C SER A 201 -22.69 17.06 31.62
N THR A 202 -21.68 17.91 31.79
CA THR A 202 -21.75 19.24 32.41
C THR A 202 -21.80 20.36 31.37
N THR A 203 -21.70 20.03 30.07
CA THR A 203 -21.72 21.01 29.00
C THR A 203 -23.15 21.40 28.70
N GLU A 204 -23.53 22.63 29.04
CA GLU A 204 -24.83 23.18 28.63
C GLU A 204 -24.86 23.31 27.10
N CYS A 205 -25.81 22.61 26.47
CA CYS A 205 -26.01 22.62 25.03
C CYS A 205 -27.23 23.43 24.61
N ARG A 206 -28.16 23.68 25.55
CA ARG A 206 -29.25 24.64 25.36
C ARG A 206 -29.55 25.38 26.67
N PRO A 207 -29.47 26.72 26.69
CA PRO A 207 -29.84 27.50 27.87
C PRO A 207 -31.36 27.52 28.05
N ALA A 208 -31.80 27.71 29.30
CA ALA A 208 -33.22 27.89 29.61
C ALA A 208 -33.79 29.16 28.96
N ALA A 209 -34.88 29.01 28.21
CA ALA A 209 -35.62 30.05 27.49
C ALA A 209 -36.91 30.50 28.23
N GLY A 210 -36.90 30.49 29.56
CA GLY A 210 -38.02 30.94 30.39
C GLY A 210 -37.91 30.47 31.84
N ALA A 211 -38.75 31.02 32.72
CA ALA A 211 -38.75 30.65 34.15
C ALA A 211 -39.26 29.21 34.42
N CYS A 212 -39.92 28.60 33.45
CA CYS A 212 -40.36 27.20 33.47
C CYS A 212 -39.64 26.35 32.43
N ASP A 213 -38.53 26.83 31.88
CA ASP A 213 -37.69 26.08 30.97
C ASP A 213 -36.50 25.50 31.74
N VAL A 214 -36.07 24.29 31.39
CA VAL A 214 -34.88 23.68 31.98
C VAL A 214 -33.75 23.81 30.97
N ALA A 215 -32.56 24.20 31.42
CA ALA A 215 -31.38 24.16 30.57
C ALA A 215 -30.90 22.71 30.39
N GLU A 216 -30.52 22.35 29.18
CA GLU A 216 -30.06 21.01 28.84
C GLU A 216 -28.55 20.98 28.80
N THR A 217 -28.04 19.93 29.41
CA THR A 217 -26.65 19.53 29.29
C THR A 217 -26.55 18.33 28.38
N CYS A 218 -25.41 18.20 27.69
CA CYS A 218 -25.05 16.98 27.01
C CYS A 218 -25.13 15.77 27.96
N ASP A 219 -25.27 14.57 27.43
CA ASP A 219 -25.31 13.33 28.22
C ASP A 219 -23.93 12.67 28.35
N GLY A 220 -22.94 13.12 27.58
CA GLY A 220 -21.60 12.52 27.49
C GLY A 220 -21.51 11.30 26.56
N THR A 221 -22.56 10.99 25.81
CA THR A 221 -22.66 9.79 24.96
C THR A 221 -23.32 10.00 23.60
N ASN A 222 -23.97 11.14 23.37
CA ASN A 222 -24.67 11.47 22.13
C ASN A 222 -24.16 12.77 21.52
N PRO A 223 -24.06 12.86 20.18
CA PRO A 223 -23.64 14.10 19.52
C PRO A 223 -24.66 15.25 19.67
N SER A 224 -25.95 14.95 19.82
CA SER A 224 -27.01 15.95 19.90
C SER A 224 -27.38 16.29 21.33
N CYS A 225 -27.84 17.54 21.52
CA CYS A 225 -28.42 17.97 22.78
C CYS A 225 -29.70 17.17 23.10
N PRO A 226 -29.98 16.81 24.37
CA PRO A 226 -31.24 16.18 24.73
C PRO A 226 -32.47 16.99 24.29
N ALA A 227 -33.60 16.29 24.19
CA ALA A 227 -34.88 16.92 23.85
C ALA A 227 -35.26 18.01 24.86
N ASP A 228 -36.00 19.00 24.38
CA ASP A 228 -36.40 20.16 25.16
C ASP A 228 -37.28 19.81 26.35
N GLN A 229 -36.84 20.22 27.56
CA GLN A 229 -37.50 19.91 28.80
C GLN A 229 -38.03 21.16 29.50
N VAL A 230 -39.32 21.12 29.82
CA VAL A 230 -39.96 22.11 30.68
C VAL A 230 -39.93 21.67 32.13
N ALA A 231 -39.87 22.63 33.04
CA ALA A 231 -39.89 22.39 34.47
C ALA A 231 -41.18 21.63 34.87
N PRO A 232 -41.10 20.68 35.82
CA PRO A 232 -42.26 19.89 36.24
C PRO A 232 -43.44 20.75 36.69
N ALA A 233 -44.65 20.22 36.51
CA ALA A 233 -45.85 20.87 37.03
C ALA A 233 -45.73 21.10 38.54
N GLY A 234 -46.00 22.31 39.01
CA GLY A 234 -45.84 22.67 40.43
C GLY A 234 -44.47 23.23 40.82
N THR A 235 -43.52 23.38 39.89
CA THR A 235 -42.30 24.18 40.15
C THR A 235 -42.66 25.65 40.26
N VAL A 236 -42.28 26.32 41.36
CA VAL A 236 -42.50 27.77 41.53
C VAL A 236 -41.67 28.53 40.50
N CYS A 237 -42.32 29.28 39.61
CA CYS A 237 -41.67 30.12 38.60
C CYS A 237 -41.77 31.61 38.89
N ARG A 238 -42.73 32.02 39.72
CA ARG A 238 -42.76 33.33 40.35
C ARG A 238 -43.22 33.19 41.80
N ALA A 239 -42.43 33.70 42.73
CA ALA A 239 -42.82 33.75 44.12
C ALA A 239 -43.83 34.89 44.33
N ALA A 240 -44.74 34.72 45.30
CA ALA A 240 -45.63 35.78 45.72
C ALA A 240 -44.83 37.00 46.23
N ALA A 241 -45.12 38.18 45.67
CA ALA A 241 -44.49 39.46 46.01
C ALA A 241 -45.05 40.10 47.29
N GLY A 242 -46.13 39.57 47.86
CA GLY A 242 -46.73 40.06 49.10
C GLY A 242 -47.91 39.23 49.58
N ALA A 243 -48.53 39.64 50.69
CA ALA A 243 -49.64 38.91 51.32
C ALA A 243 -50.94 38.88 50.50
N CYS A 244 -51.03 39.72 49.47
CA CYS A 244 -52.14 39.76 48.51
C CYS A 244 -51.77 39.18 47.15
N ASP A 245 -50.61 38.56 47.01
CA ASP A 245 -50.13 37.96 45.77
C ASP A 245 -50.16 36.43 45.86
N VAL A 246 -50.38 35.76 44.72
CA VAL A 246 -50.31 34.30 44.63
C VAL A 246 -49.01 33.92 43.92
N ALA A 247 -48.36 32.86 44.37
CA ALA A 247 -47.22 32.31 43.66
C ALA A 247 -47.68 31.51 42.42
N GLU A 248 -46.89 31.56 41.36
CA GLU A 248 -47.17 30.88 40.11
C GLU A 248 -46.28 29.67 39.98
N PHE A 249 -46.90 28.66 39.42
CA PHE A 249 -46.31 27.36 39.25
C PHE A 249 -46.31 27.00 37.77
N CYS A 250 -45.21 26.40 37.33
CA CYS A 250 -45.12 25.81 36.00
C CYS A 250 -46.24 24.79 35.80
N THR A 251 -46.76 24.73 34.58
CA THR A 251 -47.83 23.78 34.21
C THR A 251 -47.28 22.40 33.88
N GLY A 252 -45.96 22.25 33.72
CA GLY A 252 -45.33 21.05 33.16
C GLY A 252 -45.45 20.93 31.65
N SER A 253 -45.91 21.98 30.95
CA SER A 253 -46.16 21.96 29.50
C SER A 253 -45.74 23.24 28.77
N SER A 254 -45.20 24.23 29.48
CA SER A 254 -44.82 25.54 28.96
C SER A 254 -43.51 26.00 29.59
N ALA A 255 -42.61 26.52 28.76
CA ALA A 255 -41.36 27.19 29.18
C ALA A 255 -41.62 28.54 29.87
N SER A 256 -42.78 29.15 29.64
CA SER A 256 -43.19 30.41 30.28
C SER A 256 -43.99 30.15 31.55
N CYS A 257 -43.75 30.99 32.56
CA CYS A 257 -44.55 31.04 33.78
C CYS A 257 -45.97 31.58 33.45
N PRO A 258 -47.03 31.06 34.09
CA PRO A 258 -48.37 31.64 33.97
C PRO A 258 -48.40 33.14 34.29
N ALA A 259 -49.42 33.83 33.78
CA ALA A 259 -49.64 35.25 34.07
C ALA A 259 -49.84 35.49 35.57
N ASP A 260 -49.46 36.69 36.01
CA ASP A 260 -49.60 37.15 37.39
C ASP A 260 -51.04 37.19 37.88
N VAL A 261 -51.30 36.55 39.03
CA VAL A 261 -52.59 36.52 39.68
C VAL A 261 -52.47 36.98 41.14
N VAL A 262 -53.11 38.11 41.43
CA VAL A 262 -53.32 38.58 42.80
C VAL A 262 -54.56 37.93 43.45
N LEU A 263 -54.58 37.86 44.78
CA LEU A 263 -55.73 37.40 45.55
C LEU A 263 -56.95 38.29 45.30
N SER A 264 -58.13 37.68 45.26
CA SER A 264 -59.39 38.38 45.00
C SER A 264 -59.66 39.50 46.01
N ALA A 265 -60.36 40.54 45.56
CA ALA A 265 -60.81 41.61 46.45
C ALA A 265 -61.60 41.04 47.65
N GLY A 266 -61.28 41.50 48.85
CA GLY A 266 -61.89 41.03 50.10
C GLY A 266 -61.17 39.86 50.80
N THR A 267 -60.12 39.28 50.21
CA THR A 267 -59.29 38.28 50.91
C THR A 267 -58.53 38.96 52.05
N VAL A 268 -58.70 38.47 53.28
CA VAL A 268 -58.01 39.01 54.47
C VAL A 268 -56.52 38.73 54.38
N CYS A 269 -55.70 39.78 54.35
CA CYS A 269 -54.25 39.73 54.24
C CYS A 269 -53.53 40.09 55.55
N ARG A 270 -54.20 40.83 56.44
CA ARG A 270 -53.80 41.04 57.82
C ARG A 270 -55.04 40.89 58.69
N ALA A 271 -54.92 40.07 59.75
CA ALA A 271 -55.98 39.93 60.72
C ALA A 271 -55.96 41.12 61.68
N ALA A 272 -57.13 41.53 62.17
CA ALA A 272 -57.25 42.55 63.20
C ALA A 272 -56.46 42.16 64.47
N ALA A 273 -55.64 43.07 64.95
CA ALA A 273 -54.77 43.01 66.12
C ALA A 273 -55.38 43.73 67.34
N GLY A 274 -56.69 43.60 67.57
CA GLY A 274 -57.36 44.13 68.77
C GLY A 274 -58.80 44.57 68.52
N LEU A 275 -59.44 45.13 69.55
CA LEU A 275 -60.83 45.61 69.49
C LEU A 275 -61.00 46.94 68.73
N CYS A 276 -59.92 47.68 68.51
CA CYS A 276 -59.90 48.95 67.79
C CYS A 276 -59.15 48.84 66.44
N ASP A 277 -58.94 47.61 65.96
CA ASP A 277 -58.26 47.34 64.70
C ASP A 277 -59.21 46.62 63.75
N VAL A 278 -59.11 46.92 62.46
CA VAL A 278 -59.92 46.29 61.41
C VAL A 278 -59.03 45.43 60.55
N ALA A 279 -59.51 44.25 60.15
CA ALA A 279 -58.75 43.39 59.27
C ALA A 279 -58.60 44.02 57.89
N GLU A 280 -57.39 43.99 57.33
CA GLU A 280 -57.12 44.49 56.00
C GLU A 280 -57.32 43.40 54.97
N THR A 281 -57.90 43.84 53.86
CA THR A 281 -58.27 42.95 52.77
C THR A 281 -57.59 43.41 51.49
N CYS A 282 -57.28 42.46 50.64
CA CYS A 282 -56.78 42.72 49.31
C CYS A 282 -57.82 43.49 48.49
N ASP A 283 -57.37 44.38 47.63
CA ASP A 283 -58.22 45.17 46.71
C ASP A 283 -58.48 44.43 45.38
N GLY A 284 -57.84 43.27 45.17
CA GLY A 284 -57.92 42.51 43.93
C GLY A 284 -57.01 43.03 42.82
N VAL A 285 -56.09 43.95 43.11
CA VAL A 285 -55.19 44.58 42.13
C VAL A 285 -53.74 44.65 42.64
N SER A 286 -53.55 44.98 43.91
CA SER A 286 -52.23 45.16 44.54
C SER A 286 -51.71 43.87 45.18
N PRO A 287 -50.42 43.53 45.02
CA PRO A 287 -49.81 42.38 45.68
C PRO A 287 -49.57 42.61 47.18
N THR A 288 -49.65 43.85 47.65
CA THR A 288 -49.39 44.22 49.04
C THR A 288 -50.68 44.44 49.82
N CYS A 289 -50.69 44.00 51.08
CA CYS A 289 -51.78 44.31 52.00
C CYS A 289 -51.82 45.83 52.31
N PRO A 290 -52.98 46.49 52.32
CA PRO A 290 -53.10 47.88 52.74
C PRO A 290 -52.53 48.13 54.15
N THR A 291 -51.99 49.33 54.39
CA THR A 291 -51.54 49.76 55.72
C THR A 291 -52.72 50.13 56.62
N ASP A 292 -52.55 50.04 57.95
CA ASP A 292 -53.59 50.41 58.93
C ASP A 292 -54.10 51.83 58.65
N THR A 293 -55.41 52.04 58.86
CA THR A 293 -56.07 53.34 58.74
C THR A 293 -56.81 53.71 60.01
#